data_AF-A0A850C0K5-F1
#
_entry.id   AF-A0A850C0K5-F1
#
_cell.length_a   1.000
_cell.length_b   1.000
_cell.length_c   1.000
_cell.angle_alpha   90.00
_cell.angle_beta   90.00
_cell.angle_gamma   90.00
#
_symmetry.space_group_name_H-M   'P 1'
#
loop_
_entity.id
_entity.type
_entity.pdbx_description
1 polymer ?
#
loop_
_entity_poly.entity_id
_entity_poly.type
_entity_poly.pdbx_seq_one_letter_code
_entity_poly.pdbx_strand_id
1 'polypeptide(L)' 'LIASGGAGAAAHFPPAVAAGADAVLAASIFHFGDVAIGEVKQELKAAGHPVR' A
#
# COMPACT_ATOMS: atom_id res chain seq x y z
N LEU A 1 4.79 -13.44 3.56
CA LEU A 1 5.68 -12.30 3.86
C LEU A 1 4.85 -11.04 3.97
N ILE A 2 4.99 -10.29 5.07
CA ILE A 2 4.30 -9.00 5.26
C ILE A 2 5.36 -7.90 5.15
N ALA A 3 5.22 -7.01 4.18
CA ALA A 3 6.00 -5.79 4.12
C ALA A 3 5.46 -4.80 5.16
N SER A 4 6.32 -4.28 6.04
CA SER A 4 5.93 -3.34 7.09
C SER A 4 7.03 -2.29 7.29
N GLY A 5 6.63 -1.02 7.37
CA GLY A 5 7.53 0.13 7.51
C GLY A 5 7.96 0.77 6.19
N GLY A 6 8.15 2.09 6.18
CA GLY A 6 8.68 2.85 5.03
C GLY A 6 7.65 3.32 3.98
N ALA A 7 6.40 2.88 4.06
CA ALA A 7 5.33 3.41 3.22
C ALA A 7 4.98 4.85 3.66
N GLY A 8 5.24 5.83 2.78
CA GLY A 8 4.95 7.26 2.98
C GLY A 8 3.94 7.82 1.98
N ALA A 9 3.63 7.07 0.92
CA ALA A 9 2.70 7.46 -0.13
C ALA A 9 1.98 6.22 -0.70
N ALA A 10 0.82 6.41 -1.33
CA ALA A 10 0.07 5.32 -1.97
C ALA A 10 0.91 4.56 -3.02
N ALA A 11 1.77 5.26 -3.76
CA ALA A 11 2.65 4.67 -4.77
C ALA A 11 3.73 3.72 -4.19
N HIS A 12 3.97 3.71 -2.87
CA HIS A 12 4.91 2.78 -2.25
C HIS A 12 4.34 1.36 -2.10
N PHE A 13 3.02 1.18 -2.23
CA PHE A 13 2.35 -0.10 -2.01
C PHE A 13 2.53 -1.10 -3.17
N PRO A 14 2.32 -0.74 -4.45
CA PRO A 14 2.50 -1.68 -5.55
C PRO A 14 3.90 -2.30 -5.65
N PRO A 15 5.02 -1.54 -5.50
CA PRO A 15 6.35 -2.12 -5.53
C PRO A 15 6.59 -3.18 -4.44
N ALA A 16 6.01 -3.00 -3.25
CA ALA A 16 6.13 -3.96 -2.16
C ALA A 16 5.40 -5.29 -2.49
N VAL A 17 4.22 -5.21 -3.10
CA VAL A 17 3.48 -6.39 -3.57
C VAL A 17 4.23 -7.08 -4.72
N ALA A 18 4.73 -6.30 -5.69
CA ALA A 18 5.52 -6.82 -6.81
C ALA A 18 6.82 -7.50 -6.36
N ALA A 19 7.40 -7.08 -5.23
CA ALA A 19 8.55 -7.71 -4.61
C ALA A 19 8.23 -9.04 -3.89
N GLY A 20 6.98 -9.50 -3.92
CA GLY A 20 6.55 -10.79 -3.34
C GLY A 20 5.99 -10.68 -1.92
N ALA A 21 5.59 -9.50 -1.47
CA ALA A 21 4.85 -9.37 -0.22
C ALA A 21 3.41 -9.87 -0.41
N ASP A 22 2.96 -10.78 0.46
CA ASP A 22 1.57 -11.25 0.51
C ASP A 22 0.62 -10.20 1.11
N ALA A 23 1.17 -9.29 1.93
CA ALA A 23 0.45 -8.16 2.51
C ALA A 23 1.40 -6.98 2.78
N VAL A 24 0.83 -5.77 2.81
CA VAL A 24 1.54 -4.52 3.14
C VAL A 24 0.84 -3.86 4.32
N LEU A 25 1.62 -3.48 5.34
CA LEU A 25 1.14 -2.83 6.55
C LEU A 25 1.73 -1.42 6.64
N ALA A 26 0.86 -0.43 6.83
CA ALA A 26 1.22 0.94 7.20
C ALA A 26 0.27 1.42 8.31
N ALA A 27 0.78 2.24 9.23
CA ALA A 27 0.01 2.72 10.38
C ALA A 27 -0.04 4.25 10.42
N SER A 28 1.11 4.91 10.57
CA SER A 28 1.18 6.38 10.76
C SER A 28 0.49 7.17 9.66
N ILE A 29 0.72 6.83 8.38
CA ILE A 29 0.12 7.55 7.25
C ILE A 29 -1.41 7.45 7.19
N PHE A 30 -1.98 6.37 7.71
CA PHE A 30 -3.44 6.21 7.81
C PHE A 30 -3.99 6.84 9.08
N HIS A 31 -3.23 6.78 10.17
CA HIS A 31 -3.63 7.33 11.46
C HIS A 31 -3.67 8.87 11.43
N PHE A 32 -2.71 9.50 10.76
CA PHE A 32 -2.65 10.95 10.60
C PHE A 32 -3.40 11.47 9.38
N GLY A 33 -3.91 10.58 8.52
CA GLY A 33 -4.68 10.95 7.33
C GLY A 33 -3.85 11.50 6.18
N ASP A 34 -2.53 11.28 6.19
CA ASP A 34 -1.61 11.70 5.11
C ASP A 34 -1.91 10.98 3.79
N VAL A 35 -2.43 9.75 3.88
CA VAL A 35 -2.84 8.93 2.73
C VAL A 35 -4.18 8.29 3.03
N ALA A 36 -5.12 8.37 2.10
CA ALA A 36 -6.39 7.66 2.21
C ALA A 36 -6.25 6.20 1.75
N ILE A 37 -6.98 5.29 2.42
CA ILE A 37 -7.06 3.88 2.02
C ILE A 37 -7.55 3.75 0.56
N GLY A 38 -8.43 4.64 0.12
CA GLY A 38 -8.94 4.68 -1.26
C GLY A 38 -7.84 4.92 -2.30
N GLU A 39 -6.88 5.79 -2.01
CA GLU A 39 -5.76 6.09 -2.90
C GLU A 39 -4.84 4.87 -3.06
N VAL A 40 -4.54 4.18 -1.95
CA VAL A 40 -3.77 2.93 -1.98
C VAL A 40 -4.46 1.87 -2.84
N LYS A 41 -5.79 1.71 -2.70
CA LYS A 41 -6.56 0.76 -3.52
C LYS A 41 -6.54 1.15 -5.00
N GLN A 42 -6.58 2.44 -5.32
CA GLN A 42 -6.48 2.91 -6.71
C GLN A 42 -5.13 2.58 -7.32
N GLU A 43 -4.03 2.85 -6.61
CA GLU A 43 -2.67 2.52 -7.04
C GLU A 43 -2.48 1.01 -7.25
N LEU A 44 -2.95 0.20 -6.29
CA LEU A 44 -2.89 -1.26 -6.41
C LEU A 44 -3.70 -1.77 -7.60
N LYS A 45 -4.91 -1.23 -7.80
CA LYS A 45 -5.75 -1.59 -8.95
C LYS A 45 -5.12 -1.16 -10.28
N ALA A 46 -4.52 0.03 -10.33
CA ALA A 46 -3.80 0.54 -11.51
C ALA A 46 -2.57 -0.32 -11.84
N ALA A 47 -1.89 -0.85 -10.83
CA ALA A 47 -0.81 -1.81 -10.98
C ALA A 47 -1.26 -3.25 -11.29
N GLY A 48 -2.57 -3.50 -11.42
CA GLY A 48 -3.12 -4.82 -11.75
C GLY A 48 -3.27 -5.76 -10.55
N HIS A 49 -3.11 -5.26 -9.32
CA HIS A 49 -3.30 -6.06 -8.11
C HIS A 49 -4.78 -6.03 -7.66
N PRO A 50 -5.40 -7.20 -7.41
CA PRO A 50 -6.76 -7.26 -6.91
C PRO A 50 -6.84 -6.73 -5.48
N VAL A 51 -7.80 -5.83 -5.22
CA VAL A 51 -8.07 -5.25 -3.90
C VAL A 51 -9.57 -5.30 -3.60
N ARG A 52 -9.92 -5.44 -2.32
CA ARG A 52 -11.30 -5.33 -1.81
C ARG A 52 -11.51 -3.96 -1.22
#